data_AF-A0A800ICC0-F1
#
_entry.id   AF-A0A800ICC0-F1
#
_cell.length_a   1.000
_cell.length_b   1.000
_cell.length_c   1.000
_cell.angle_alpha   90.00
_cell.angle_beta   90.00
_cell.angle_gamma   90.00
#
_symmetry.space_group_name_H-M   'P 1'
#
loop_
_entity.id
_entity.type
_entity.pdbx_description
1 polymer ?
#
loop_
_entity_poly.entity_id
_entity_poly.type
_entity_poly.pdbx_seq_one_letter_code
_entity_poly.pdbx_strand_id
1 'polypeptide(L)'
;MTTRLRFTLILLTAGLLQATVLAEFRFLGVSVELLLLVTVLVAFHGGPERGAWVGLAASLIQDALTGAPFGIHALIYAPLAIGVSSLEDRTVGASSALNGLGLALVVASGSVLVSIAGLLFGQIAIPLETLGERALVAGFLTALIAKPVNEAIRWSVDGVVAGEIELRNPQNI
;
A
#
# COMPACT_ATOMS: atom_id res chain seq x y z
N MET A 1 -11.29 -0.33 20.73
CA MET A 1 -11.42 0.29 19.39
C MET A 1 -11.53 -0.84 18.37
N THR A 2 -12.60 -0.91 17.57
CA THR A 2 -12.80 -2.02 16.63
C THR A 2 -11.74 -2.00 15.52
N THR A 3 -11.30 -3.17 15.06
CA THR A 3 -10.33 -3.34 13.96
C THR A 3 -10.63 -2.48 12.75
N ARG A 4 -11.89 -2.48 12.31
CA ARG A 4 -12.33 -1.72 11.14
C ARG A 4 -12.07 -0.23 11.32
N LEU A 5 -12.31 0.30 12.52
CA LEU A 5 -12.07 1.70 12.84
C LEU A 5 -10.57 2.05 12.79
N ARG A 6 -9.67 1.13 13.15
CA ARG A 6 -8.22 1.35 13.03
C ARG A 6 -7.78 1.46 11.57
N PHE A 7 -8.22 0.55 10.70
CA PHE A 7 -7.92 0.62 9.27
C PHE A 7 -8.50 1.86 8.62
N THR A 8 -9.74 2.23 8.95
CA THR A 8 -10.34 3.48 8.47
C THR A 8 -9.52 4.69 8.91
N LEU A 9 -9.10 4.75 10.17
CA LEU A 9 -8.27 5.85 10.68
C LEU A 9 -6.92 5.93 9.97
N ILE A 10 -6.26 4.78 9.75
CA ILE A 10 -4.99 4.71 9.02
C ILE A 10 -5.17 5.21 7.58
N LEU A 11 -6.19 4.74 6.86
CA LEU A 11 -6.45 5.13 5.48
C LEU A 11 -6.78 6.62 5.36
N LEU A 12 -7.61 7.16 6.27
CA LEU A 12 -7.93 8.58 6.28
C LEU A 12 -6.70 9.44 6.61
N THR A 13 -5.89 9.02 7.59
CA THR A 13 -4.67 9.74 7.97
C THR A 13 -3.65 9.69 6.83
N ALA A 14 -3.44 8.52 6.22
CA ALA A 14 -2.55 8.34 5.07
C ALA A 14 -3.01 9.18 3.87
N GLY A 15 -4.30 9.14 3.54
CA GLY A 15 -4.87 9.97 2.48
C GLY A 15 -4.70 11.46 2.74
N LEU A 16 -4.95 11.92 3.98
CA LEU A 16 -4.77 13.32 4.34
C LEU A 16 -3.30 13.75 4.27
N LEU A 17 -2.37 12.94 4.79
CA LEU A 17 -0.93 13.20 4.69
C LEU A 17 -0.46 13.21 3.23
N GLN A 18 -0.99 12.30 2.41
CA GLN A 18 -0.66 12.23 1.00
C GLN A 18 -1.16 13.46 0.24
N ALA A 19 -2.38 13.93 0.54
CA ALA A 19 -2.98 15.09 -0.09
C ALA A 19 -2.37 16.43 0.36
N THR A 20 -1.78 16.49 1.55
CA THR A 20 -1.30 17.74 2.15
C THR A 20 0.23 17.80 2.18
N VAL A 21 0.85 17.01 3.04
CA VAL A 21 2.29 17.06 3.28
C VAL A 21 3.05 16.50 2.08
N LEU A 22 2.74 15.27 1.66
CA LEU A 22 3.53 14.58 0.64
C LEU A 22 3.30 15.14 -0.77
N ALA A 23 2.14 15.77 -1.01
CA ALA A 23 1.87 16.50 -2.25
C ALA A 23 2.85 17.65 -2.48
N GLU A 24 3.30 18.32 -1.40
CA GLU A 24 4.28 19.41 -1.44
C GLU A 24 5.73 18.88 -1.54
N PHE A 25 6.03 17.74 -0.92
CA PHE A 25 7.37 17.14 -0.94
C PHE A 25 7.57 16.22 -2.15
N ARG A 26 7.90 16.82 -3.30
CA ARG A 26 8.19 16.09 -4.54
C ARG A 26 9.68 16.13 -4.85
N PHE A 27 10.30 14.96 -4.99
CA PHE A 27 11.68 14.84 -5.44
C PHE A 27 11.69 14.37 -6.89
N LEU A 28 12.36 15.12 -7.79
CA LEU A 28 12.32 14.87 -9.25
C LEU A 28 10.88 14.79 -9.81
N GLY A 29 9.96 15.54 -9.21
CA GLY A 29 8.54 15.53 -9.58
C GLY A 29 7.75 14.31 -9.06
N VAL A 30 8.38 13.43 -8.29
CA VAL A 30 7.78 12.21 -7.73
C VAL A 30 7.54 12.38 -6.22
N SER A 31 6.36 11.99 -5.77
CA SER A 31 5.95 11.96 -4.35
C SER A 31 6.09 10.54 -3.80
N VAL A 32 6.03 10.42 -2.48
CA VAL A 32 5.86 9.13 -1.81
C VAL A 32 4.49 8.53 -2.14
N GLU A 33 4.47 7.20 -2.37
CA GLU A 33 3.27 6.40 -2.64
C GLU A 33 2.72 5.81 -1.33
N LEU A 34 2.21 6.67 -0.44
CA LEU A 34 1.85 6.26 0.92
C LEU A 34 0.65 5.31 0.96
N LEU A 35 -0.38 5.52 0.14
CA LEU A 35 -1.54 4.64 0.06
C LEU A 35 -1.19 3.25 -0.52
N LEU A 36 -0.25 3.19 -1.47
CA LEU A 36 0.31 1.92 -1.96
C LEU A 36 1.11 1.21 -0.88
N LEU A 37 1.95 1.95 -0.15
CA LEU A 37 2.73 1.41 0.96
C LEU A 37 1.85 0.79 2.05
N VAL A 38 0.80 1.50 2.46
CA VAL A 38 -0.19 1.00 3.43
C VAL A 38 -0.80 -0.30 2.92
N THR A 39 -1.21 -0.33 1.65
CA THR A 39 -1.79 -1.53 1.01
C THR A 39 -0.83 -2.72 1.07
N VAL A 40 0.42 -2.52 0.65
CA VAL A 40 1.45 -3.56 0.60
C VAL A 40 1.77 -4.08 2.01
N LEU A 41 1.90 -3.20 3.00
CA LEU A 41 2.19 -3.61 4.38
C LEU A 41 1.02 -4.33 5.04
N VAL A 42 -0.23 -3.90 4.79
CA VAL A 42 -1.41 -4.64 5.27
C VAL A 42 -1.50 -6.01 4.60
N ALA A 43 -1.19 -6.10 3.31
CA ALA A 43 -1.15 -7.38 2.62
C ALA A 43 -0.07 -8.31 3.19
N PHE A 44 1.10 -7.75 3.52
CA PHE A 44 2.23 -8.49 4.05
C PHE A 44 2.02 -8.99 5.48
N HIS A 45 1.34 -8.24 6.35
CA HIS A 45 1.11 -8.66 7.76
C HIS A 45 -0.29 -9.22 8.02
N GLY A 46 -1.28 -8.80 7.24
CA GLY A 46 -2.69 -9.11 7.45
C GLY A 46 -3.24 -10.19 6.52
N GLY A 47 -2.44 -10.64 5.55
CA GLY A 47 -2.82 -11.65 4.56
C GLY A 47 -3.58 -11.10 3.34
N PRO A 48 -3.88 -11.97 2.36
CA PRO A 48 -4.33 -11.57 1.02
C PRO A 48 -5.72 -10.92 1.00
N GLU A 49 -6.68 -11.44 1.78
CA GLU A 49 -8.05 -10.90 1.82
C GLU A 49 -8.07 -9.48 2.40
N ARG A 50 -7.35 -9.25 3.50
CA ARG A 50 -7.29 -7.94 4.17
C ARG A 50 -6.52 -6.94 3.31
N GLY A 51 -5.40 -7.37 2.73
CA GLY A 51 -4.63 -6.58 1.78
C GLY A 51 -5.46 -6.14 0.57
N ALA A 52 -6.28 -7.03 0.00
CA ALA A 52 -7.14 -6.71 -1.14
C ALA A 52 -8.20 -5.65 -0.79
N TRP A 53 -8.89 -5.80 0.34
CA TRP A 53 -9.90 -4.82 0.78
C TRP A 53 -9.30 -3.45 1.09
N VAL A 54 -8.16 -3.42 1.80
CA VAL A 54 -7.46 -2.17 2.09
C VAL A 54 -6.91 -1.56 0.81
N GLY A 55 -6.38 -2.36 -0.12
CA GLY A 55 -5.93 -1.90 -1.43
C GLY A 55 -7.02 -1.27 -2.27
N LEU A 56 -8.23 -1.86 -2.26
CA LEU A 56 -9.41 -1.30 -2.90
C LEU A 56 -9.80 0.03 -2.25
N ALA A 57 -9.88 0.10 -0.92
CA ALA A 57 -10.23 1.34 -0.24
C ALA A 57 -9.17 2.46 -0.44
N ALA A 58 -7.88 2.11 -0.34
CA ALA A 58 -6.77 3.02 -0.54
C ALA A 58 -6.75 3.58 -1.96
N SER A 59 -7.01 2.74 -2.95
CA SER A 59 -7.04 3.17 -4.36
C SER A 59 -8.21 4.09 -4.69
N LEU A 60 -9.39 3.89 -4.10
CA LEU A 60 -10.50 4.85 -4.26
C LEU A 60 -10.16 6.23 -3.70
N ILE A 61 -9.44 6.28 -2.57
CA ILE A 61 -8.92 7.53 -2.03
C ILE A 61 -7.89 8.13 -3.00
N GLN A 62 -6.96 7.32 -3.50
CA GLN A 62 -5.94 7.75 -4.44
C GLN A 62 -6.53 8.31 -5.75
N ASP A 63 -7.53 7.63 -6.32
CA ASP A 63 -8.25 8.08 -7.51
C ASP A 63 -8.91 9.45 -7.26
N ALA A 64 -9.56 9.62 -6.10
CA ALA A 64 -10.18 10.88 -5.71
C ALA A 64 -9.17 12.03 -5.54
N LEU A 65 -7.97 11.74 -5.01
CA LEU A 65 -6.92 12.75 -4.82
C LEU A 65 -6.24 13.15 -6.14
N THR A 66 -6.09 12.20 -7.07
CA THR A 66 -5.36 12.42 -8.33
C THR A 66 -6.25 12.90 -9.47
N GLY A 67 -7.58 12.81 -9.32
CA GLY A 67 -8.53 13.06 -10.39
C GLY A 67 -8.51 11.95 -11.45
N ALA A 68 -7.95 10.78 -11.13
CA ALA A 68 -7.99 9.61 -12.00
C ALA A 68 -9.42 9.03 -12.03
N PRO A 69 -9.82 8.38 -13.14
CA PRO A 69 -11.03 7.57 -13.17
C PRO A 69 -11.04 6.57 -12.02
N PHE A 70 -12.11 6.59 -11.21
CA PHE A 70 -12.30 5.64 -10.13
C PHE A 70 -12.12 4.21 -10.64
N GLY A 71 -11.16 3.48 -10.07
CA GLY A 71 -10.89 2.09 -10.38
C GLY A 71 -9.54 1.82 -11.06
N ILE A 72 -8.84 2.83 -11.62
CA ILE A 72 -7.51 2.60 -12.22
C ILE A 72 -6.52 2.12 -11.16
N HIS A 73 -6.42 2.83 -10.04
CA HIS A 73 -5.55 2.39 -8.95
C HIS A 73 -6.06 1.09 -8.33
N ALA A 74 -7.37 0.86 -8.30
CA ALA A 74 -7.96 -0.35 -7.70
C ALA A 74 -7.62 -1.61 -8.49
N LEU A 75 -7.57 -1.51 -9.82
CA LEU A 75 -7.14 -2.58 -10.71
C LEU A 75 -5.71 -3.04 -10.41
N ILE A 76 -4.87 -2.18 -9.81
CA ILE A 76 -3.48 -2.49 -9.52
C ILE A 76 -3.27 -2.83 -8.05
N TYR A 77 -3.74 -1.99 -7.13
CA TYR A 77 -3.43 -2.11 -5.70
C TYR A 77 -3.97 -3.40 -5.10
N ALA A 78 -5.21 -3.81 -5.44
CA ALA A 78 -5.81 -5.01 -4.87
C ALA A 78 -5.14 -6.31 -5.40
N PRO A 79 -4.90 -6.51 -6.71
CA PRO A 79 -4.15 -7.67 -7.18
C PRO A 79 -2.69 -7.68 -6.71
N LEU A 80 -2.05 -6.51 -6.63
CA LEU A 80 -0.69 -6.40 -6.11
C LEU A 80 -0.62 -6.83 -4.64
N ALA A 81 -1.60 -6.42 -3.82
CA ALA A 81 -1.72 -6.87 -2.43
C ALA A 81 -1.81 -8.40 -2.34
N ILE A 82 -2.69 -9.03 -3.12
CA ILE A 82 -2.80 -10.50 -3.16
C ILE A 82 -1.47 -11.15 -3.54
N GLY A 83 -0.78 -10.60 -4.54
CA GLY A 83 0.54 -11.06 -4.96
C GLY A 83 1.60 -10.94 -3.85
N VAL A 84 1.62 -9.81 -3.14
CA VAL A 84 2.54 -9.56 -2.02
C VAL A 84 2.33 -10.52 -0.86
N SER A 85 1.08 -10.83 -0.51
CA SER A 85 0.80 -11.74 0.60
C SER A 85 1.38 -13.14 0.39
N SER A 86 1.54 -13.59 -0.87
CA SER A 86 2.22 -14.85 -1.16
C SER A 86 3.73 -14.84 -0.88
N LEU A 87 4.33 -13.67 -0.66
CA LEU A 87 5.75 -13.49 -0.35
C LEU A 87 6.03 -13.56 1.15
N GLU A 88 5.02 -13.43 2.01
CA GLU A 88 5.16 -13.51 3.47
C GLU A 88 5.85 -14.83 3.87
N ASP A 89 5.30 -15.97 3.43
CA ASP A 89 5.85 -17.30 3.72
C ASP A 89 7.27 -17.51 3.18
N ARG A 90 7.65 -16.78 2.12
CA ARG A 90 8.95 -16.93 1.44
C ARG A 90 10.04 -16.02 2.00
N THR A 91 9.67 -15.01 2.79
CA THR A 91 10.59 -13.99 3.34
C THR A 91 10.87 -14.18 4.82
N VAL A 92 10.30 -15.21 5.45
CA VAL A 92 10.60 -15.63 6.82
C VAL A 92 12.12 -15.93 6.94
N GLY A 93 12.85 -15.04 7.61
CA GLY A 93 14.31 -15.13 7.81
C GLY A 93 15.14 -14.17 6.96
N ALA A 94 14.54 -13.33 6.11
CA ALA A 94 15.25 -12.28 5.38
C ALA A 94 15.74 -11.14 6.29
N SER A 95 16.86 -10.52 5.93
CA SER A 95 17.40 -9.37 6.66
C SER A 95 16.49 -8.13 6.48
N SER A 96 16.52 -7.20 7.45
CA SER A 96 15.74 -5.96 7.36
C SER A 96 16.04 -5.14 6.09
N ALA A 97 17.25 -5.24 5.54
CA ALA A 97 17.64 -4.58 4.30
C ALA A 97 16.97 -5.23 3.08
N LEU A 98 16.90 -6.56 3.03
CA LEU A 98 16.23 -7.30 1.95
C LEU A 98 14.72 -7.01 1.93
N ASN A 99 14.09 -6.91 3.10
CA ASN A 99 12.68 -6.55 3.18
C ASN A 99 12.43 -5.10 2.71
N GLY A 100 13.32 -4.16 3.04
CA GLY A 100 13.26 -2.80 2.54
C GLY A 100 13.41 -2.71 1.02
N LEU A 101 14.36 -3.47 0.45
CA LEU A 101 14.54 -3.54 -1.00
C LEU A 101 13.35 -4.20 -1.70
N GLY A 102 12.82 -5.29 -1.15
CA GLY A 102 11.63 -5.96 -1.68
C GLY A 102 10.43 -5.02 -1.71
N LEU A 103 10.23 -4.25 -0.64
CA LEU A 103 9.18 -3.24 -0.56
C LEU A 103 9.36 -2.13 -1.60
N ALA A 104 10.58 -1.60 -1.75
CA ALA A 104 10.90 -0.59 -2.76
C ALA A 104 10.58 -1.11 -4.18
N LEU A 105 10.93 -2.36 -4.48
CA LEU A 105 10.65 -3.00 -5.76
C LEU A 105 9.15 -3.22 -6.00
N VAL A 106 8.41 -3.63 -4.98
CA VAL A 106 6.95 -3.80 -5.06
C VAL A 106 6.26 -2.47 -5.33
N VAL A 107 6.64 -1.42 -4.61
CA VAL A 107 6.10 -0.06 -4.81
C VAL A 107 6.46 0.46 -6.21
N ALA A 108 7.72 0.31 -6.64
CA ALA A 108 8.15 0.70 -7.97
C ALA A 108 7.33 -0.05 -9.05
N SER A 109 7.16 -1.37 -8.90
CA SER A 109 6.36 -2.18 -9.83
C SER A 109 4.90 -1.73 -9.86
N GLY A 110 4.30 -1.47 -8.70
CA GLY A 110 2.94 -0.95 -8.60
C GLY A 110 2.78 0.41 -9.30
N SER A 111 3.73 1.33 -9.12
CA SER A 111 3.71 2.64 -9.77
C SER A 111 3.83 2.55 -11.29
N VAL A 112 4.66 1.64 -11.82
CA VAL A 112 4.76 1.36 -13.27
C VAL A 112 3.43 0.83 -13.78
N LEU A 113 2.84 -0.16 -13.11
CA LEU A 113 1.57 -0.76 -13.51
C LEU A 113 0.42 0.25 -13.53
N VAL A 114 0.34 1.12 -12.51
CA VAL A 114 -0.63 2.24 -12.48
C VAL A 114 -0.40 3.17 -13.66
N SER A 115 0.85 3.53 -13.94
CA SER A 115 1.17 4.43 -15.05
C SER A 115 0.80 3.83 -16.40
N ILE A 116 1.08 2.53 -16.62
CA ILE A 116 0.66 1.80 -17.82
C ILE A 116 -0.87 1.77 -17.93
N ALA A 117 -1.57 1.47 -16.84
CA ALA A 117 -3.03 1.50 -16.83
C ALA A 117 -3.57 2.90 -17.17
N GLY A 118 -3.01 3.96 -16.58
CA GLY A 118 -3.36 5.34 -16.89
C GLY A 118 -3.22 5.68 -18.38
N LEU A 119 -2.13 5.24 -19.01
CA LEU A 119 -1.91 5.40 -20.45
C LEU A 119 -2.99 4.70 -21.29
N LEU A 120 -3.39 3.47 -20.90
CA LEU A 120 -4.45 2.72 -21.60
C LEU A 120 -5.81 3.43 -21.53
N PHE A 121 -6.07 4.16 -20.44
CA PHE A 121 -7.30 4.94 -20.26
C PHE A 121 -7.19 6.38 -20.78
N GLY A 122 -6.14 6.71 -21.55
CA GLY A 122 -5.96 8.02 -22.17
C GLY A 122 -5.64 9.14 -21.17
N GLN A 123 -5.23 8.81 -19.94
CA GLN A 123 -4.66 9.79 -19.04
C GLN A 123 -3.27 10.17 -19.55
N ILE A 124 -2.99 11.47 -19.65
CA ILE A 124 -1.69 11.99 -20.06
C ILE A 124 -0.70 11.69 -18.94
N ALA A 125 -0.16 10.48 -18.94
CA ALA A 125 0.82 10.03 -17.98
C ALA A 125 2.23 10.19 -18.56
N ILE A 126 3.13 10.61 -17.68
CA ILE A 126 4.59 10.45 -17.68
C ILE A 126 5.17 9.82 -18.96
N PRO A 127 6.13 10.48 -19.66
CA PRO A 127 6.82 9.90 -20.81
C PRO A 127 7.39 8.51 -20.48
N LEU A 128 7.18 7.52 -21.36
CA LEU A 128 7.62 6.12 -21.15
C LEU A 128 9.10 6.00 -20.81
N GLU A 129 9.92 6.86 -21.41
CA GLU A 129 11.37 6.94 -21.18
C GLU A 129 11.74 7.28 -19.73
N THR A 130 10.88 7.99 -19.01
CA THR A 130 11.09 8.40 -17.61
C THR A 130 10.36 7.52 -16.59
N LEU A 131 9.54 6.57 -17.04
CA LEU A 131 8.73 5.73 -16.16
C LEU A 131 9.58 4.93 -15.18
N GLY A 132 10.64 4.27 -15.68
CA GLY A 132 11.52 3.45 -14.86
C GLY A 132 12.21 4.26 -13.78
N GLU A 133 12.78 5.41 -14.14
CA GLU A 133 13.44 6.31 -13.20
C GLU A 133 12.48 6.80 -12.12
N ARG A 134 11.29 7.29 -12.52
CA ARG A 134 10.29 7.79 -11.57
C ARG A 134 9.75 6.70 -10.66
N ALA A 135 9.56 5.49 -11.16
CA ALA A 135 9.14 4.35 -10.37
C ALA A 135 10.20 3.94 -9.33
N LEU A 136 11.48 3.96 -9.71
CA LEU A 136 12.57 3.70 -8.77
C LEU A 136 12.66 4.77 -7.70
N VAL A 137 12.52 6.04 -8.07
CA VAL A 137 12.47 7.16 -7.12
C VAL A 137 11.27 7.01 -6.18
N ALA A 138 10.08 6.70 -6.71
CA ALA A 138 8.87 6.48 -5.90
C ALA A 138 9.08 5.34 -4.92
N GLY A 139 9.58 4.19 -5.39
CA GLY A 139 9.89 3.03 -4.55
C GLY A 139 10.90 3.35 -3.46
N PHE A 140 11.97 4.08 -3.80
CA PHE A 140 13.00 4.48 -2.86
C PHE A 140 12.50 5.45 -1.79
N LEU A 141 11.82 6.53 -2.17
CA LEU A 141 11.27 7.52 -1.24
C LEU A 141 10.25 6.87 -0.30
N THR A 142 9.41 5.98 -0.85
CA THR A 142 8.40 5.26 -0.10
C THR A 142 9.02 4.27 0.88
N ALA A 143 10.08 3.57 0.47
CA ALA A 143 10.81 2.67 1.36
C ALA A 143 11.49 3.41 2.53
N LEU A 144 11.91 4.67 2.34
CA LEU A 144 12.53 5.47 3.40
C LEU A 144 11.57 5.73 4.58
N ILE A 145 10.29 5.95 4.28
CA ILE A 145 9.25 6.14 5.30
C ILE A 145 8.56 4.83 5.71
N ALA A 146 8.97 3.69 5.17
CA ALA A 146 8.28 2.42 5.40
C ALA A 146 8.32 1.99 6.86
N LYS A 147 9.44 2.23 7.56
CA LYS A 147 9.62 1.81 8.95
C LYS A 147 8.55 2.38 9.89
N PRO A 148 8.32 3.72 9.98
CA PRO A 148 7.28 4.26 10.85
C PRO A 148 5.87 3.81 10.44
N VAL A 149 5.59 3.70 9.13
CA VAL A 149 4.29 3.22 8.65
C VAL A 149 4.08 1.76 9.05
N ASN A 150 5.10 0.92 8.94
CA ASN A 150 5.07 -0.49 9.31
C ASN A 150 4.72 -0.70 10.80
N GLU A 151 5.23 0.14 11.70
CA GLU A 151 4.87 0.09 13.12
C GLU A 151 3.38 0.39 13.33
N ALA A 152 2.83 1.40 12.64
CA ALA A 152 1.41 1.73 12.70
C ALA A 152 0.52 0.62 12.12
N ILE A 153 0.94 -0.02 11.02
CA ILE A 153 0.22 -1.14 10.43
C ILE A 153 0.22 -2.36 11.35
N ARG A 154 1.36 -2.74 11.92
CA ARG A 154 1.44 -3.86 12.87
C ARG A 154 0.51 -3.66 14.06
N TRP A 155 0.50 -2.47 14.65
CA TRP A 155 -0.45 -2.12 15.72
C TRP A 155 -1.92 -2.32 15.31
N SER A 156 -2.27 -2.02 14.05
CA SER A 156 -3.63 -2.23 13.54
C SER A 156 -3.99 -3.70 13.37
N VAL A 157 -3.03 -4.51 12.92
CA VAL A 157 -3.19 -5.95 12.64
C VAL A 157 -3.18 -6.77 13.94
N ASP A 158 -2.29 -6.46 14.89
CA ASP A 158 -2.19 -7.14 16.18
C ASP A 158 -3.48 -6.98 17.01
N GLY A 159 -4.15 -5.83 16.88
CA GLY A 159 -5.46 -5.59 17.48
C GLY A 159 -6.58 -6.50 16.95
N VAL A 160 -6.39 -7.13 15.79
CA VAL A 160 -7.35 -8.03 15.14
C VAL A 160 -7.17 -9.46 15.62
N VAL A 161 -5.92 -9.94 15.66
CA VAL A 161 -5.57 -11.29 16.13
C VAL A 161 -6.04 -11.48 17.57
N ALA A 162 -5.87 -10.46 18.42
CA ALA A 162 -6.38 -10.48 19.79
C ALA A 162 -7.91 -10.68 19.88
N GLY A 163 -8.67 -10.12 18.93
CA GLY A 163 -10.13 -10.24 18.89
C GLY A 163 -10.64 -11.57 18.32
N GLU A 164 -9.91 -12.21 17.40
CA GLU A 164 -10.26 -13.54 16.88
C GLU A 164 -10.05 -14.65 17.93
N ILE A 165 -9.06 -14.50 18.81
CA ILE A 165 -8.79 -15.45 19.91
C ILE A 165 -9.87 -15.39 21.00
N GLU A 166 -10.42 -14.20 21.30
CA GLU A 166 -11.47 -14.04 22.32
C GLU A 166 -12.82 -14.67 21.94
N LEU A 167 -13.09 -14.92 20.65
CA LEU A 167 -14.38 -15.43 20.18
C LEU A 167 -14.42 -16.96 20.01
N ARG A 168 -13.29 -17.66 20.08
CA ARG A 168 -13.24 -19.13 19.97
C ARG A 168 -13.19 -19.77 21.36
N ASN A 169 -14.22 -19.51 22.18
CA ASN A 169 -14.43 -20.28 23.41
C ASN A 169 -15.05 -21.65 23.03
N PRO A 170 -14.37 -22.79 23.29
CA PRO A 170 -14.86 -24.13 22.95
C PRO A 170 -16.09 -24.60 23.77
N GLN A 171 -16.73 -23.71 24.55
CA GLN A 171 -17.85 -24.03 25.44
C GLN A 171 -19.24 -23.95 24.75
N ASN A 172 -19.32 -23.80 23.43
CA ASN A 172 -20.61 -23.70 22.72
C ASN A 172 -20.66 -24.48 21.40
N ILE A 173 -20.33 -25.77 21.46
CA ILE A 173 -20.72 -26.79 20.47
C ILE A 173 -21.40 -27.93 21.22
#